data_AF-A0A3C1EX41-F1
#
_entry.id   AF-A0A3C1EX41-F1
#
_cell.length_a   1.000
_cell.length_b   1.000
_cell.length_c   1.000
_cell.angle_alpha   90.00
_cell.angle_beta   90.00
_cell.angle_gamma   90.00
#
_symmetry.space_group_name_H-M   'P 1'
#
loop_
_entity.id
_entity.type
_entity.pdbx_description
1 polymer ?
#
loop_
_entity_poly.entity_id
_entity_poly.type
_entity_poly.pdbx_seq_one_letter_code
_entity_poly.pdbx_strand_id
1 'polypeptide(L)'
;MKLEKTEIDIVDSLLKHLYKDKKYSIEKIKEKNNIEMPDFIIKDDINTYLIELKEKRDDEKLVKTREGELKQGNMFFSKTSQGRINTISSIIEKGYNQLKNISENKIDFKLLFFSAEGYDAKSQIAQLRATIYGIKDIIDKNNKNEMAKPCFYFDFNDFYRFADTLDGVIWVNSIESKAQFCINSFSPEYEKIKNSLIYRSFEEGICDPYEEEKNNRGYIADCDYDRRNEKEILDYIDTKYKKKFIPFSFNKVTATQIIPKQ
;
A
#
# COMPACT_ATOMS: atom_id res chain seq x y z
N MET A 1 2.84 -24.07 15.20
CA MET A 1 1.38 -24.31 15.05
C MET A 1 0.57 -23.34 15.95
N LYS A 2 0.80 -22.02 15.81
CA LYS A 2 0.11 -20.93 16.54
C LYS A 2 -0.28 -19.75 15.62
N LEU A 3 -0.02 -19.88 14.31
CA LEU A 3 -0.11 -18.81 13.30
C LEU A 3 -1.55 -18.53 12.82
N GLU A 4 -2.44 -19.52 12.85
CA GLU A 4 -3.79 -19.39 12.30
C GLU A 4 -4.70 -18.45 13.11
N LYS A 5 -4.54 -18.41 14.44
CA LYS A 5 -5.34 -17.54 15.29
C LYS A 5 -4.94 -16.08 15.10
N THR A 6 -3.64 -15.83 14.94
CA THR A 6 -3.06 -14.48 14.76
C THR A 6 -3.47 -13.81 13.44
N GLU A 7 -3.60 -14.55 12.33
CA GLU A 7 -4.00 -13.97 11.03
C GLU A 7 -5.45 -13.45 11.04
N ILE A 8 -6.38 -14.29 11.53
CA ILE A 8 -7.78 -13.90 11.71
C ILE A 8 -7.87 -12.73 12.69
N ASP A 9 -7.12 -12.78 13.80
CA ASP A 9 -7.14 -11.72 14.81
C ASP A 9 -6.70 -10.37 14.23
N ILE A 10 -5.74 -10.31 13.29
CA ILE A 10 -5.32 -9.07 12.63
C ILE A 10 -6.46 -8.48 11.78
N VAL A 11 -7.04 -9.30 10.90
CA VAL A 11 -8.11 -8.86 9.99
C VAL A 11 -9.35 -8.49 10.81
N ASP A 12 -9.74 -9.32 11.76
CA ASP A 12 -10.90 -9.09 12.63
C ASP A 12 -10.72 -7.84 13.50
N SER A 13 -9.53 -7.61 14.07
CA SER A 13 -9.24 -6.41 14.84
C SER A 13 -9.43 -5.13 14.01
N LEU A 14 -8.93 -5.12 12.77
CA LEU A 14 -9.15 -3.99 11.86
C LEU A 14 -10.65 -3.82 11.56
N LEU A 15 -11.35 -4.89 11.20
CA LEU A 15 -12.77 -4.79 10.87
C LEU A 15 -13.60 -4.32 12.05
N LYS A 16 -13.34 -4.80 13.28
CA LYS A 16 -13.99 -4.27 14.51
C LYS A 16 -13.81 -2.77 14.63
N HIS A 17 -12.60 -2.28 14.38
CA HIS A 17 -12.31 -0.85 14.45
C HIS A 17 -13.04 -0.05 13.37
N LEU A 18 -13.00 -0.51 12.12
CA LEU A 18 -13.63 0.18 10.98
C LEU A 18 -15.16 0.14 11.07
N TYR A 19 -15.71 -1.05 11.35
CA TYR A 19 -17.15 -1.27 11.24
C TYR A 19 -17.89 -0.87 12.52
N LYS A 20 -17.18 -0.74 13.65
CA LYS A 20 -17.73 -0.37 14.96
C LYS A 20 -18.93 -1.26 15.28
N ASP A 21 -20.15 -0.71 15.23
CA ASP A 21 -21.40 -1.42 15.55
C ASP A 21 -22.06 -2.12 14.34
N LYS A 22 -21.47 -2.00 13.14
CA LYS A 22 -22.00 -2.60 11.92
C LYS A 22 -21.69 -4.09 11.85
N LYS A 23 -22.60 -4.86 11.26
CA LYS A 23 -22.46 -6.31 11.14
C LYS A 23 -21.50 -6.67 10.00
N TYR A 24 -20.66 -7.66 10.28
CA TYR A 24 -19.86 -8.34 9.28
C TYR A 24 -19.64 -9.79 9.70
N SER A 25 -19.24 -10.63 8.75
CA SER A 25 -18.76 -11.99 8.99
C SER A 25 -17.44 -12.23 8.27
N ILE A 26 -16.55 -12.99 8.89
CA ILE A 26 -15.29 -13.45 8.29
C ILE A 26 -15.33 -14.97 8.21
N GLU A 27 -14.99 -15.52 7.05
CA GLU A 27 -14.83 -16.94 6.82
C GLU A 27 -13.42 -17.21 6.27
N LYS A 28 -12.66 -18.10 6.90
CA LYS A 28 -11.38 -18.57 6.37
C LYS A 28 -11.64 -19.59 5.26
N ILE A 29 -11.05 -19.35 4.10
CA ILE A 29 -11.12 -20.27 2.96
C ILE A 29 -10.18 -21.44 3.25
N LYS A 30 -10.67 -22.66 3.00
CA LYS A 30 -9.86 -23.86 3.10
C LYS A 30 -9.01 -24.04 1.85
N GLU A 31 -7.77 -24.46 2.04
CA GLU A 31 -6.91 -24.89 0.94
C GLU A 31 -7.58 -26.01 0.13
N LYS A 32 -7.41 -25.97 -1.19
CA LYS A 32 -7.98 -26.97 -2.11
C LYS A 32 -6.87 -27.54 -2.99
N ASN A 33 -6.64 -28.84 -2.91
CA ASN A 33 -5.80 -29.60 -3.84
C ASN A 33 -4.40 -28.98 -4.12
N ASN A 34 -3.69 -28.51 -3.09
CA ASN A 34 -2.39 -27.84 -3.20
C ASN A 34 -2.38 -26.57 -4.08
N ILE A 35 -3.53 -25.95 -4.32
CA ILE A 35 -3.63 -24.64 -4.96
C ILE A 35 -3.62 -23.60 -3.84
N GLU A 36 -2.76 -22.60 -3.96
CA GLU A 36 -2.75 -21.45 -3.04
C GLU A 36 -4.06 -20.66 -3.24
N MET A 37 -4.91 -20.70 -2.22
CA MET A 37 -6.20 -19.99 -2.21
C MET A 37 -6.05 -18.64 -1.52
N PRO A 38 -6.96 -17.69 -1.78
CA PRO A 38 -7.14 -16.52 -0.92
C PRO A 38 -7.44 -16.95 0.51
N ASP A 39 -7.11 -16.11 1.48
CA ASP A 39 -7.26 -16.45 2.89
C ASP A 39 -8.69 -16.32 3.40
N PHE A 40 -9.39 -15.24 3.07
CA PHE A 40 -10.67 -14.91 3.70
C PHE A 40 -11.76 -14.45 2.72
N ILE A 41 -13.00 -14.77 3.09
CA ILE A 41 -14.19 -14.06 2.59
C ILE A 41 -14.73 -13.23 3.73
N ILE A 42 -14.88 -11.92 3.49
CA ILE A 42 -15.58 -11.00 4.38
C ILE A 42 -16.91 -10.66 3.74
N LYS A 43 -17.98 -10.64 4.54
CA LYS A 43 -19.29 -10.16 4.09
C LYS A 43 -19.76 -9.08 5.04
N ASP A 44 -20.26 -8.00 4.46
CA ASP A 44 -21.04 -7.00 5.17
C ASP A 44 -22.48 -6.99 4.64
N ASP A 45 -23.31 -6.07 5.11
CA ASP A 45 -24.72 -6.00 4.71
C ASP A 45 -24.92 -5.71 3.21
N ILE A 46 -23.88 -5.24 2.51
CA ILE A 46 -23.94 -4.72 1.14
C ILE A 46 -23.03 -5.50 0.19
N ASN A 47 -21.81 -5.84 0.62
CA ASN A 47 -20.74 -6.32 -0.25
C ASN A 47 -20.06 -7.58 0.30
N THR A 48 -19.54 -8.38 -0.61
CA THR A 48 -18.64 -9.51 -0.36
C THR A 48 -17.24 -9.19 -0.82
N TYR A 49 -16.26 -9.31 0.08
CA TYR A 49 -14.85 -9.08 -0.17
C TYR A 49 -14.08 -10.39 -0.13
N LEU A 50 -13.21 -10.59 -1.10
CA LEU A 50 -12.22 -11.65 -1.10
C LEU A 50 -10.87 -11.06 -0.70
N ILE A 51 -10.28 -11.59 0.37
CA ILE A 51 -9.05 -11.06 0.95
C ILE A 51 -7.94 -12.08 0.86
N GLU A 52 -6.77 -11.60 0.44
CA GLU A 52 -5.50 -12.26 0.65
C GLU A 52 -4.69 -11.47 1.68
N LEU A 53 -4.12 -12.13 2.68
CA LEU A 53 -3.28 -11.54 3.71
C LEU A 53 -1.80 -11.80 3.42
N LYS A 54 -1.00 -10.73 3.41
CA LYS A 54 0.45 -10.77 3.29
C LYS A 54 1.09 -10.13 4.50
N GLU A 55 1.91 -10.89 5.20
CA GLU A 55 2.75 -10.35 6.27
C GLU A 55 4.05 -9.82 5.69
N LYS A 56 4.43 -8.61 6.11
CA LYS A 56 5.76 -8.06 5.90
C LYS A 56 6.42 -7.86 7.26
N ARG A 57 7.46 -8.64 7.52
CA ARG A 57 8.30 -8.52 8.71
C ARG A 57 9.61 -7.84 8.34
N ASP A 58 10.20 -7.12 9.28
CA ASP A 58 11.57 -6.62 9.13
C ASP A 58 12.55 -7.78 8.89
N ASP A 59 13.59 -7.54 8.09
CA ASP A 59 14.64 -8.54 7.86
C ASP A 59 15.32 -8.89 9.18
N GLU A 60 15.21 -10.16 9.60
CA GLU A 60 15.77 -10.64 10.86
C GLU A 60 17.27 -10.34 11.01
N LYS A 61 18.04 -10.35 9.92
CA LYS A 61 19.47 -10.00 9.96
C LYS A 61 19.64 -8.54 10.30
N LEU A 62 18.84 -7.68 9.67
CA LEU A 62 18.88 -6.24 9.89
C LEU A 62 18.44 -5.88 11.32
N VAL A 63 17.41 -6.58 11.85
CA VAL A 63 16.98 -6.45 13.25
C VAL A 63 18.10 -6.87 14.21
N LYS A 64 18.74 -8.01 13.97
CA LYS A 64 19.87 -8.50 14.79
C LYS A 64 21.07 -7.55 14.76
N THR A 65 21.43 -7.03 13.58
CA THR A 65 22.51 -6.03 13.44
C THR A 65 22.18 -4.77 14.21
N ARG A 66 20.97 -4.22 14.03
CA ARG A 66 20.50 -3.03 14.76
C ARG A 66 20.56 -3.25 16.27
N GLU A 67 20.02 -4.37 16.77
CA GLU A 67 20.07 -4.66 18.20
C GLU A 67 21.49 -4.81 18.72
N GLY A 68 22.40 -5.43 17.94
CA GLY A 68 23.80 -5.57 18.30
C GLY A 68 24.51 -4.23 18.45
N GLU A 69 24.36 -3.33 17.48
CA GLU A 69 24.94 -1.99 17.53
C GLU A 69 24.38 -1.17 18.70
N LEU A 70 23.05 -1.18 18.87
CA LEU A 70 22.41 -0.44 19.95
C LEU A 70 22.79 -0.96 21.35
N LYS A 71 22.92 -2.28 21.54
CA LYS A 71 23.38 -2.89 22.81
C LYS A 71 24.82 -2.51 23.15
N GLN A 72 25.66 -2.23 22.15
CA GLN A 72 27.03 -1.76 22.34
C GLN A 72 27.13 -0.25 22.59
N GLY A 73 26.00 0.47 22.62
CA GLY A 73 25.95 1.93 22.74
C GLY A 73 26.25 2.67 21.44
N ASN A 74 26.41 1.94 20.32
CA ASN A 74 26.66 2.51 19.02
C ASN A 74 25.38 3.07 18.39
N MET A 75 25.55 4.02 17.48
CA MET A 75 24.46 4.58 16.69
C MET A 75 24.24 3.73 15.44
N PHE A 76 23.02 3.25 15.24
CA PHE A 76 22.64 2.51 14.03
C PHE A 76 22.11 3.48 12.99
N PHE A 77 22.68 3.43 11.78
CA PHE A 77 22.23 4.22 10.63
C PHE A 77 21.59 3.30 9.59
N SER A 78 20.37 3.64 9.15
CA SER A 78 19.76 3.01 7.98
C SER A 78 19.46 4.05 6.91
N LYS A 79 19.70 3.67 5.66
CA LYS A 79 19.31 4.44 4.48
C LYS A 79 18.30 3.61 3.69
N THR A 80 17.08 4.13 3.57
CA THR A 80 15.99 3.45 2.88
C THR A 80 15.56 4.30 1.68
N SER A 81 15.64 3.71 0.48
CA SER A 81 15.04 4.31 -0.72
C SER A 81 13.52 4.26 -0.61
N GLN A 82 12.83 5.34 -0.99
CA GLN A 82 11.37 5.42 -0.97
C GLN A 82 10.70 5.05 -2.30
N GLY A 83 11.47 4.66 -3.32
CA GLY A 83 10.96 4.29 -4.63
C GLY A 83 10.38 2.86 -4.72
N ARG A 84 9.97 2.47 -5.94
CA ARG A 84 9.48 1.12 -6.28
C ARG A 84 10.46 0.04 -5.85
N ILE A 85 9.93 -1.07 -5.31
CA ILE A 85 10.73 -2.23 -4.91
C ILE A 85 10.16 -3.52 -5.52
N ASN A 86 11.01 -4.24 -6.26
CA ASN A 86 10.64 -5.50 -6.92
C ASN A 86 10.15 -6.56 -5.93
N THR A 87 10.73 -6.64 -4.73
CA THR A 87 10.26 -7.57 -3.69
C THR A 87 8.82 -7.31 -3.28
N ILE A 88 8.39 -6.04 -3.16
CA ILE A 88 6.98 -5.70 -2.86
C ILE A 88 6.11 -6.11 -4.05
N SER A 89 6.54 -5.79 -5.26
CA SER A 89 5.82 -6.17 -6.48
C SER A 89 5.63 -7.68 -6.61
N SER A 90 6.67 -8.48 -6.30
CA SER A 90 6.56 -9.94 -6.28
C SER A 90 5.59 -10.47 -5.22
N ILE A 91 5.49 -9.81 -4.05
CA ILE A 91 4.51 -10.19 -3.02
C ILE A 91 3.09 -9.88 -3.50
N ILE A 92 2.89 -8.70 -4.12
CA ILE A 92 1.60 -8.32 -4.71
C ILE A 92 1.22 -9.31 -5.81
N GLU A 93 2.14 -9.68 -6.69
CA GLU A 93 1.91 -10.63 -7.77
C GLU A 93 1.49 -12.01 -7.26
N LYS A 94 2.08 -12.49 -6.17
CA LYS A 94 1.64 -13.73 -5.51
C LYS A 94 0.21 -13.62 -5.01
N GLY A 95 -0.11 -12.54 -4.28
CA GLY A 95 -1.46 -12.34 -3.76
C GLY A 95 -2.51 -12.17 -4.86
N TYR A 96 -2.16 -11.46 -5.94
CA TYR A 96 -2.96 -11.38 -7.15
C TYR A 96 -3.28 -12.76 -7.73
N ASN A 97 -2.27 -13.64 -7.88
CA ASN A 97 -2.49 -14.98 -8.41
C ASN A 97 -3.42 -15.82 -7.51
N GLN A 98 -3.32 -15.69 -6.20
CA GLN A 98 -4.25 -16.34 -5.26
C GLN A 98 -5.68 -15.80 -5.41
N LEU A 99 -5.86 -14.47 -5.49
CA LEU A 99 -7.16 -13.82 -5.69
C LEU A 99 -7.87 -14.25 -6.99
N LYS A 100 -7.15 -14.80 -7.97
CA LYS A 100 -7.72 -15.36 -9.21
C LYS A 100 -8.28 -16.78 -9.04
N ASN A 101 -7.86 -17.51 -8.02
CA ASN A 101 -8.20 -18.92 -7.84
C ASN A 101 -9.63 -19.15 -7.30
N ILE A 102 -10.40 -18.09 -7.03
CA ILE A 102 -11.83 -18.18 -6.70
C ILE A 102 -12.68 -17.52 -7.77
N SER A 103 -13.57 -18.33 -8.36
CA SER A 103 -14.60 -17.92 -9.32
C SER A 103 -16.03 -18.29 -8.88
N GLU A 104 -16.18 -19.14 -7.86
CA GLU A 104 -17.47 -19.78 -7.52
C GLU A 104 -18.36 -18.92 -6.59
N ASN A 105 -17.87 -17.79 -6.09
CA ASN A 105 -18.63 -16.88 -5.24
C ASN A 105 -18.91 -15.56 -5.95
N LYS A 106 -20.09 -14.97 -5.70
CA LYS A 106 -20.34 -13.57 -6.05
C LYS A 106 -19.46 -12.70 -5.14
N ILE A 107 -18.28 -12.35 -5.63
CA ILE A 107 -17.33 -11.46 -4.98
C ILE A 107 -17.51 -10.08 -5.61
N ASP A 108 -17.74 -9.07 -4.79
CA ASP A 108 -17.87 -7.68 -5.25
C ASP A 108 -16.49 -7.02 -5.34
N PHE A 109 -15.60 -7.30 -4.38
CA PHE A 109 -14.24 -6.73 -4.36
C PHE A 109 -13.18 -7.75 -3.94
N LYS A 110 -11.98 -7.62 -4.50
CA LYS A 110 -10.81 -8.44 -4.23
C LYS A 110 -9.67 -7.56 -3.73
N LEU A 111 -9.29 -7.73 -2.47
CA LEU A 111 -8.34 -6.85 -1.79
C LEU A 111 -7.15 -7.64 -1.27
N LEU A 112 -6.00 -7.00 -1.29
CA LEU A 112 -4.79 -7.49 -0.66
C LEU A 112 -4.58 -6.77 0.67
N PHE A 113 -4.50 -7.50 1.76
CA PHE A 113 -4.18 -6.99 3.09
C PHE A 113 -2.69 -7.17 3.35
N PHE A 114 -1.99 -6.09 3.68
CA PHE A 114 -0.64 -6.13 4.19
C PHE A 114 -0.64 -5.85 5.69
N SER A 115 -0.19 -6.83 6.47
CA SER A 115 0.16 -6.60 7.87
C SER A 115 1.66 -6.33 7.95
N ALA A 116 2.04 -5.14 8.41
CA ALA A 116 3.43 -4.81 8.65
C ALA A 116 3.73 -4.78 10.15
N GLU A 117 4.76 -5.53 10.54
CA GLU A 117 5.36 -5.48 11.87
C GLU A 117 6.79 -4.98 11.72
N GLY A 118 7.14 -3.87 12.37
CA GLY A 118 8.50 -3.35 12.29
C GLY A 118 8.67 -1.89 12.68
N TYR A 119 9.93 -1.50 12.87
CA TYR A 119 10.29 -0.16 13.35
C TYR A 119 10.32 0.91 12.24
N ASP A 120 10.26 0.52 10.96
CA ASP A 120 10.27 1.45 9.81
C ASP A 120 8.99 1.40 8.96
N ALA A 121 7.85 1.20 9.60
CA ALA A 121 6.53 1.08 8.97
C ALA A 121 6.20 2.25 8.01
N LYS A 122 6.64 3.49 8.33
CA LYS A 122 6.48 4.68 7.47
C LYS A 122 7.24 4.59 6.13
N SER A 123 8.41 3.96 6.10
CA SER A 123 9.10 3.75 4.82
C SER A 123 8.47 2.61 4.05
N GLN A 124 8.02 1.56 4.75
CA GLN A 124 7.36 0.43 4.10
C GLN A 124 6.07 0.84 3.40
N ILE A 125 5.24 1.69 4.01
CA ILE A 125 4.03 2.23 3.37
C ILE A 125 4.38 3.14 2.18
N ALA A 126 5.42 3.97 2.29
CA ALA A 126 5.87 4.81 1.18
C ALA A 126 6.32 3.96 -0.02
N GLN A 127 7.11 2.90 0.23
CA GLN A 127 7.55 1.95 -0.81
C GLN A 127 6.38 1.14 -1.40
N LEU A 128 5.41 0.77 -0.57
CA LEU A 128 4.19 0.10 -1.03
C LEU A 128 3.44 1.02 -1.99
N ARG A 129 3.18 2.26 -1.58
CA ARG A 129 2.53 3.29 -2.42
C ARG A 129 3.31 3.54 -3.71
N ALA A 130 4.63 3.71 -3.62
CA ALA A 130 5.49 3.90 -4.79
C ALA A 130 5.42 2.72 -5.76
N THR A 131 5.32 1.48 -5.25
CA THR A 131 5.18 0.27 -6.06
C THR A 131 3.79 0.15 -6.70
N ILE A 132 2.71 0.28 -5.91
CA ILE A 132 1.34 0.08 -6.41
C ILE A 132 0.89 1.20 -7.34
N TYR A 133 1.33 2.43 -7.11
CA TYR A 133 0.93 3.61 -7.87
C TYR A 133 2.01 4.15 -8.80
N GLY A 134 3.25 3.65 -8.77
CA GLY A 134 4.34 4.19 -9.61
C GLY A 134 4.65 5.65 -9.25
N ILE A 135 4.76 5.96 -7.95
CA ILE A 135 4.92 7.34 -7.49
C ILE A 135 6.34 7.83 -7.69
N LYS A 136 6.45 9.04 -8.23
CA LYS A 136 7.66 9.86 -8.21
C LYS A 136 7.32 11.20 -7.58
N ASP A 137 8.09 11.67 -6.60
CA ASP A 137 7.90 13.02 -6.09
C ASP A 137 8.39 14.03 -7.13
N ILE A 138 7.66 15.12 -7.32
CA ILE A 138 8.01 16.19 -8.27
C ILE A 138 7.91 17.56 -7.59
N ILE A 139 8.76 18.49 -8.04
CA ILE A 139 8.82 19.87 -7.53
C ILE A 139 8.57 20.83 -8.70
N ASP A 140 7.71 21.82 -8.50
CA ASP A 140 7.56 22.92 -9.46
C ASP A 140 8.77 23.85 -9.39
N LYS A 141 9.59 23.83 -10.45
CA LYS A 141 10.82 24.62 -10.58
C LYS A 141 10.57 26.12 -10.41
N ASN A 142 9.39 26.60 -10.80
CA ASN A 142 9.06 28.01 -10.79
C ASN A 142 8.48 28.45 -9.44
N ASN A 143 8.10 27.53 -8.57
CA ASN A 143 7.53 27.81 -7.26
C ASN A 143 8.46 27.35 -6.13
N LYS A 144 9.40 28.21 -5.75
CA LYS A 144 10.41 27.93 -4.72
C LYS A 144 9.84 27.65 -3.32
N ASN A 145 8.57 28.01 -3.08
CA ASN A 145 7.90 27.81 -1.79
C ASN A 145 7.04 26.52 -1.77
N GLU A 146 6.90 25.82 -2.90
CA GLU A 146 6.12 24.59 -2.99
C GLU A 146 6.98 23.39 -2.59
N MET A 147 6.51 22.62 -1.62
CA MET A 147 7.13 21.34 -1.28
C MET A 147 6.91 20.33 -2.39
N ALA A 148 7.79 19.32 -2.46
CA ALA A 148 7.61 18.20 -3.36
C ALA A 148 6.24 17.52 -3.11
N LYS A 149 5.54 17.18 -4.19
CA LYS A 149 4.27 16.45 -4.16
C LYS A 149 4.41 15.14 -4.93
N PRO A 150 3.68 14.08 -4.54
CA PRO A 150 3.68 12.83 -5.27
C PRO A 150 3.03 13.03 -6.65
N CYS A 151 3.68 12.52 -7.69
CA CYS A 151 3.07 12.28 -8.99
C CYS A 151 2.72 10.80 -9.11
N PHE A 152 1.43 10.49 -9.10
CA PHE A 152 0.90 9.15 -9.30
C PHE A 152 1.03 8.73 -10.77
N TYR A 153 1.21 7.43 -10.98
CA TYR A 153 1.36 6.78 -12.28
C TYR A 153 2.54 7.31 -13.11
N PHE A 154 3.52 7.94 -12.48
CA PHE A 154 4.69 8.46 -13.17
C PHE A 154 5.56 7.31 -13.70
N ASP A 155 5.75 6.28 -12.88
CA ASP A 155 6.51 5.07 -13.19
C ASP A 155 5.59 3.85 -13.38
N PHE A 156 6.16 2.69 -13.68
CA PHE A 156 5.47 1.41 -13.66
C PHE A 156 4.75 1.22 -12.32
N ASN A 157 3.49 0.82 -12.40
CA ASN A 157 2.64 0.66 -11.24
C ASN A 157 1.87 -0.66 -11.30
N ASP A 158 1.77 -1.33 -10.15
CA ASP A 158 1.19 -2.66 -10.08
C ASP A 158 -0.33 -2.65 -10.13
N PHE A 159 -0.97 -1.53 -9.75
CA PHE A 159 -2.42 -1.37 -9.90
C PHE A 159 -2.88 -1.39 -11.36
N TYR A 160 -2.13 -0.79 -12.28
CA TYR A 160 -2.38 -0.94 -13.71
C TYR A 160 -2.14 -2.38 -14.18
N ARG A 161 -1.03 -2.99 -13.75
CA ARG A 161 -0.66 -4.37 -14.14
C ARG A 161 -1.70 -5.42 -13.71
N PHE A 162 -2.34 -5.20 -12.57
CA PHE A 162 -3.24 -6.17 -11.92
C PHE A 162 -4.69 -5.68 -11.83
N ALA A 163 -5.07 -4.70 -12.65
CA ALA A 163 -6.36 -4.04 -12.65
C ALA A 163 -7.56 -4.98 -12.87
N ASP A 164 -7.34 -6.12 -13.53
CA ASP A 164 -8.39 -7.10 -13.83
C ASP A 164 -8.86 -7.89 -12.60
N THR A 165 -8.09 -7.87 -11.50
CA THR A 165 -8.42 -8.64 -10.29
C THR A 165 -8.23 -7.86 -9.01
N LEU A 166 -7.27 -6.93 -8.90
CA LEU A 166 -6.95 -6.27 -7.64
C LEU A 166 -7.65 -4.92 -7.52
N ASP A 167 -8.64 -4.81 -6.64
CA ASP A 167 -9.44 -3.58 -6.48
C ASP A 167 -8.82 -2.58 -5.49
N GLY A 168 -7.94 -3.07 -4.63
CA GLY A 168 -7.22 -2.23 -3.69
C GLY A 168 -6.33 -3.01 -2.74
N VAL A 169 -5.53 -2.25 -2.00
CA VAL A 169 -4.59 -2.76 -1.00
C VAL A 169 -4.85 -2.05 0.31
N ILE A 170 -5.09 -2.82 1.36
CA ILE A 170 -5.17 -2.30 2.72
C ILE A 170 -3.86 -2.63 3.42
N TRP A 171 -3.22 -1.62 3.99
CA TRP A 171 -2.02 -1.78 4.80
C TRP A 171 -2.36 -1.47 6.26
N VAL A 172 -1.94 -2.33 7.18
CA VAL A 172 -2.17 -2.20 8.60
C VAL A 172 -0.82 -2.19 9.32
N ASN A 173 -0.63 -1.19 10.17
CA ASN A 173 0.44 -1.14 11.16
C ASN A 173 -0.13 -1.46 12.53
N SER A 174 0.16 -2.66 13.01
CA SER A 174 -0.30 -3.16 14.32
C SER A 174 0.27 -2.35 15.49
N ILE A 175 1.45 -1.75 15.34
CA ILE A 175 2.13 -0.97 16.40
C ILE A 175 1.50 0.42 16.54
N GLU A 176 1.28 1.13 15.44
CA GLU A 176 0.72 2.49 15.46
C GLU A 176 -0.82 2.51 15.44
N SER A 177 -1.48 1.35 15.33
CA SER A 177 -2.94 1.24 15.15
C SER A 177 -3.45 2.11 13.99
N LYS A 178 -2.66 2.15 12.91
CA LYS A 178 -2.98 2.90 11.68
C LYS A 178 -3.20 1.94 10.54
N ALA A 179 -4.20 2.25 9.73
CA ALA A 179 -4.43 1.56 8.48
C ALA A 179 -4.49 2.59 7.34
N GLN A 180 -4.08 2.14 6.15
CA GLN A 180 -4.27 2.90 4.93
C GLN A 180 -4.93 2.01 3.88
N PHE A 181 -5.96 2.52 3.24
CA PHE A 181 -6.61 1.87 2.12
C PHE A 181 -6.23 2.57 0.82
N CYS A 182 -5.40 1.90 0.02
CA CYS A 182 -5.02 2.34 -1.32
C CYS A 182 -5.98 1.70 -2.33
N ILE A 183 -6.75 2.51 -3.07
CA ILE A 183 -7.70 2.01 -4.05
C ILE A 183 -7.09 1.95 -5.45
N ASN A 184 -7.43 0.92 -6.22
CA ASN A 184 -6.95 0.80 -7.59
C ASN A 184 -7.84 1.61 -8.55
N SER A 185 -7.37 2.77 -8.99
CA SER A 185 -8.12 3.60 -9.94
C SER A 185 -8.21 3.05 -11.37
N PHE A 186 -7.51 1.96 -11.67
CA PHE A 186 -7.65 1.21 -12.93
C PHE A 186 -8.60 0.01 -12.81
N SER A 187 -9.04 -0.34 -11.59
CA SER A 187 -10.01 -1.43 -11.42
C SER A 187 -11.35 -1.06 -12.09
N PRO A 188 -12.00 -2.01 -12.80
CA PRO A 188 -13.38 -1.85 -13.26
C PRO A 188 -14.38 -1.52 -12.13
N GLU A 189 -14.01 -1.86 -10.89
CA GLU A 189 -14.83 -1.69 -9.70
C GLU A 189 -14.50 -0.41 -8.91
N TYR A 190 -13.64 0.47 -9.44
CA TYR A 190 -13.20 1.71 -8.80
C TYR A 190 -14.36 2.58 -8.27
N GLU A 191 -15.38 2.85 -9.10
CA GLU A 191 -16.52 3.66 -8.67
C GLU A 191 -17.41 2.92 -7.65
N LYS A 192 -17.49 1.58 -7.75
CA LYS A 192 -18.30 0.78 -6.82
C LYS A 192 -17.63 0.71 -5.46
N ILE A 193 -16.30 0.55 -5.39
CA ILE A 193 -15.59 0.41 -4.13
C ILE A 193 -15.63 1.70 -3.31
N LYS A 194 -15.66 2.87 -3.93
CA LYS A 194 -15.89 4.17 -3.25
C LYS A 194 -17.25 4.24 -2.53
N ASN A 195 -18.20 3.41 -2.94
CA ASN A 195 -19.51 3.30 -2.31
C ASN A 195 -19.62 2.16 -1.30
N SER A 196 -18.59 1.32 -1.17
CA SER A 196 -18.55 0.19 -0.25
C SER A 196 -18.51 0.64 1.21
N LEU A 197 -18.91 -0.27 2.11
CA LEU A 197 -18.86 0.00 3.53
C LEU A 197 -17.43 0.13 4.03
N ILE A 198 -16.52 -0.71 3.53
CA ILE A 198 -15.13 -0.69 3.94
C ILE A 198 -14.50 0.66 3.61
N TYR A 199 -14.70 1.19 2.40
CA TYR A 199 -14.18 2.50 2.02
C TYR A 199 -14.69 3.61 2.92
N ARG A 200 -16.02 3.68 3.12
CA ARG A 200 -16.66 4.71 3.94
C ARG A 200 -16.35 4.60 5.44
N SER A 201 -15.83 3.46 5.88
CA SER A 201 -15.46 3.23 7.27
C SER A 201 -14.05 3.71 7.61
N PHE A 202 -13.23 4.03 6.59
CA PHE A 202 -12.00 4.80 6.80
C PHE A 202 -12.33 6.28 6.95
N GLU A 203 -12.23 6.82 8.17
CA GLU A 203 -12.37 8.26 8.45
C GLU A 203 -11.17 9.04 7.87
N GLU A 204 -9.98 8.47 8.04
CA GLU A 204 -8.71 8.92 7.47
C GLU A 204 -7.97 7.72 6.87
N GLY A 205 -6.93 7.97 6.07
CA GLY A 205 -6.09 6.90 5.54
C GLY A 205 -6.60 6.28 4.24
N ILE A 206 -7.53 6.91 3.54
CA ILE A 206 -7.79 6.57 2.14
C ILE A 206 -6.71 7.21 1.26
N CYS A 207 -6.10 6.43 0.38
CA CYS A 207 -5.23 6.94 -0.68
C CYS A 207 -5.93 6.69 -2.02
N ASP A 208 -6.50 7.74 -2.59
CA ASP A 208 -7.15 7.77 -3.91
C ASP A 208 -6.43 8.82 -4.76
N PRO A 209 -5.67 8.44 -5.80
CA PRO A 209 -4.93 9.38 -6.64
C PRO A 209 -5.78 10.55 -7.18
N TYR A 210 -7.03 10.30 -7.57
CA TYR A 210 -7.90 11.33 -8.12
C TYR A 210 -8.41 12.31 -7.05
N GLU A 211 -8.67 11.83 -5.82
CA GLU A 211 -8.98 12.75 -4.71
C GLU A 211 -7.73 13.52 -4.26
N GLU A 212 -6.53 12.91 -4.30
CA GLU A 212 -5.28 13.61 -4.02
C GLU A 212 -5.01 14.74 -5.03
N GLU A 213 -5.24 14.50 -6.33
CA GLU A 213 -5.13 15.52 -7.37
C GLU A 213 -6.15 16.64 -7.19
N LYS A 214 -7.43 16.28 -7.01
CA LYS A 214 -8.54 17.23 -6.82
C LYS A 214 -8.31 18.15 -5.61
N ASN A 215 -7.67 17.64 -4.56
CA ASN A 215 -7.33 18.40 -3.37
C ASN A 215 -5.95 19.09 -3.44
N ASN A 216 -5.31 19.12 -4.62
CA ASN A 216 -3.99 19.71 -4.85
C ASN A 216 -2.88 19.12 -3.94
N ARG A 217 -3.03 17.86 -3.54
CA ARG A 217 -2.05 17.10 -2.74
C ARG A 217 -1.17 16.18 -3.57
N GLY A 218 -1.50 15.97 -4.84
CA GLY A 218 -0.69 15.21 -5.79
C GLY A 218 -0.94 15.61 -7.24
N TYR A 219 -0.16 15.01 -8.12
CA TYR A 219 -0.29 15.11 -9.58
C TYR A 219 -0.50 13.70 -10.15
N ILE A 220 -1.03 13.59 -11.37
CA ILE A 220 -1.34 12.32 -12.03
C ILE A 220 -0.80 12.36 -13.46
N ALA A 221 -0.04 11.32 -13.81
CA ALA A 221 0.42 11.05 -15.17
C ALA A 221 -0.46 9.98 -15.87
N ASP A 222 -1.72 10.34 -16.11
CA ASP A 222 -2.78 9.57 -16.79
C ASP A 222 -2.64 9.58 -18.32
N CYS A 223 -1.42 9.32 -18.79
CA CYS A 223 -1.07 9.19 -20.20
C CYS A 223 -0.68 7.75 -20.57
N ASP A 224 -0.84 7.39 -21.85
CA ASP A 224 -0.48 6.06 -22.37
C ASP A 224 0.99 5.94 -22.82
N TYR A 225 1.83 6.91 -22.46
CA TYR A 225 3.26 6.89 -22.78
C TYR A 225 3.99 5.74 -22.08
N ASP A 226 5.07 5.28 -22.71
CA ASP A 226 5.95 4.29 -22.11
C ASP A 226 6.60 4.86 -20.85
N ARG A 227 6.36 4.20 -19.70
CA ARG A 227 6.87 4.64 -18.38
C ARG A 227 8.40 4.60 -18.29
N ARG A 228 9.09 3.93 -19.22
CA ARG A 228 10.56 3.99 -19.35
C ARG A 228 11.03 5.34 -19.89
N ASN A 229 10.17 6.09 -20.57
CA ASN A 229 10.50 7.40 -21.13
C ASN A 229 10.10 8.51 -20.15
N GLU A 230 10.89 8.67 -19.08
CA GLU A 230 10.66 9.68 -18.04
C GLU A 230 10.44 11.09 -18.62
N LYS A 231 11.10 11.42 -19.74
CA LYS A 231 10.95 12.71 -20.40
C LYS A 231 9.55 12.93 -20.97
N GLU A 232 8.96 11.94 -21.65
CA GLU A 232 7.60 12.05 -22.19
C GLU A 232 6.57 12.18 -21.08
N ILE A 233 6.76 11.45 -19.97
CA ILE A 233 5.91 11.58 -18.78
C ILE A 233 6.03 12.99 -18.19
N LEU A 234 7.25 13.52 -18.08
CA LEU A 234 7.50 14.86 -17.56
C LEU A 234 6.90 15.95 -18.46
N ASP A 235 7.05 15.82 -19.78
CA ASP A 235 6.49 16.76 -20.76
C ASP A 235 4.96 16.73 -20.73
N TYR A 236 4.34 15.56 -20.51
CA TYR A 236 2.90 15.42 -20.32
C TYR A 236 2.41 16.19 -19.08
N ILE A 237 3.01 15.95 -17.92
CA ILE A 237 2.55 16.60 -16.67
C ILE A 237 2.84 18.11 -16.68
N ASP A 238 3.97 18.54 -17.24
CA ASP A 238 4.27 19.96 -17.45
C ASP A 238 3.16 20.65 -18.25
N THR A 239 2.69 19.98 -19.31
CA THR A 239 1.63 20.47 -20.18
C THR A 239 0.27 20.45 -19.48
N LYS A 240 -0.08 19.33 -18.83
CA LYS A 240 -1.36 19.15 -18.12
C LYS A 240 -1.58 20.21 -17.04
N TYR A 241 -0.56 20.51 -16.25
CA TYR A 241 -0.66 21.46 -15.13
C TYR A 241 -0.12 22.85 -15.46
N LYS A 242 0.40 23.09 -16.66
CA LYS A 242 1.00 24.37 -17.10
C LYS A 242 2.12 24.82 -16.16
N LYS A 243 2.96 23.88 -15.74
CA LYS A 243 4.08 24.07 -14.81
C LYS A 243 5.36 23.47 -15.38
N LYS A 244 6.48 23.70 -14.71
CA LYS A 244 7.77 23.06 -15.05
C LYS A 244 8.25 22.25 -13.87
N PHE A 245 8.11 20.95 -13.96
CA PHE A 245 8.45 20.03 -12.90
C PHE A 245 9.86 19.49 -13.02
N ILE A 246 10.42 19.12 -11.88
CA ILE A 246 11.66 18.35 -11.78
C ILE A 246 11.36 17.13 -10.90
N PRO A 247 11.63 15.90 -11.38
CA PRO A 247 11.56 14.71 -10.55
C PRO A 247 12.55 14.77 -9.40
N PHE A 248 12.10 14.37 -8.22
CA PHE A 248 12.87 14.37 -7.00
C PHE A 248 12.78 12.99 -6.31
N SER A 249 13.89 12.52 -5.75
CA SER A 249 13.95 11.26 -5.03
C SER A 249 14.50 11.48 -3.63
N PHE A 250 13.66 11.35 -2.61
CA PHE A 250 14.14 11.30 -1.22
C PHE A 250 14.78 9.95 -0.91
N ASN A 251 15.95 9.99 -0.28
CA ASN A 251 16.43 8.87 0.51
C ASN A 251 16.14 9.19 1.97
N LYS A 252 15.41 8.30 2.68
CA LYS A 252 15.25 8.45 4.12
C LYS A 252 16.50 7.94 4.80
N VAL A 253 17.14 8.78 5.61
CA VAL A 253 18.22 8.39 6.51
C VAL A 253 17.67 8.41 7.92
N THR A 254 17.76 7.27 8.61
CA THR A 254 17.34 7.14 10.01
C THR A 254 18.57 6.83 10.85
N ALA A 255 18.75 7.58 11.94
CA ALA A 255 19.78 7.31 12.95
C ALA A 255 19.06 6.97 14.27
N THR A 256 19.45 5.87 14.91
CA THR A 256 18.88 5.43 16.20
C THR A 256 20.00 5.22 17.20
N GLN A 257 19.80 5.68 18.44
CA GLN A 257 20.72 5.43 19.56
C GLN A 257 19.91 5.17 20.83
N ILE A 258 20.41 4.28 21.70
CA ILE A 258 19.87 4.12 23.06
C ILE A 258 20.53 5.19 23.95
N ILE A 259 19.72 6.04 24.57
CA ILE A 259 20.18 7.00 25.57
C ILE A 259 19.91 6.39 26.96
N PRO A 260 20.93 6.10 27.77
CA PRO A 260 20.73 5.65 29.14
C PRO A 260 19.95 6.72 29.92
N LYS A 261 18.93 6.32 30.69
CA LYS A 261 18.33 7.23 31.68
C LYS A 261 19.39 7.55 32.73
N GLN A 262 19.65 8.83 32.93
CA GLN A 262 20.44 9.36 34.06
C GLN A 262 19.68 9.17 35.37
#